data_AF-G8X5Z4-F1
#
_entry.id   AF-G8X5Z4-F1
#
_cell.length_a   1.000
_cell.length_b   1.000
_cell.length_c   1.000
_cell.angle_alpha   90.00
_cell.angle_beta   90.00
_cell.angle_gamma   90.00
#
_symmetry.space_group_name_H-M   'P 1'
#
loop_
_entity.id
_entity.type
_entity.pdbx_description
1 polymer ?
#
loop_
_entity_poly.entity_id
_entity_poly.type
_entity_poly.pdbx_seq_one_letter_code
_entity_poly.pdbx_strand_id
1 'polypeptide(L)'
;MNAINTKEKAIGIMELVYNTNGNWMRSGNSGSIKDPMTVAGNIISRQAICYNVGYMYYFDWYEFEPFKEKKWRYREEINEDIDFKFTTAHEIGHEILKKYGGTIYSYGHKGSVNSVTQSMKDNASSYPLNGEIDIMPYYPKDPPYSFFNRYTASEKDVLSLVWLIKIKIH
;
A
#
# COMPACT_ATOMS: atom_id res chain seq x y z
N MET A 1 23.91 15.07 10.35
CA MET A 1 23.77 14.66 8.94
C MET A 1 23.11 15.81 8.20
N ASN A 2 23.62 16.18 7.02
CA ASN A 2 22.94 17.12 6.14
C ASN A 2 22.22 16.31 5.05
N ALA A 3 20.93 16.52 4.86
CA ALA A 3 20.19 15.89 3.78
C ALA A 3 20.66 16.47 2.43
N ILE A 4 21.07 15.61 1.51
CA ILE A 4 21.40 16.00 0.13
C ILE A 4 20.19 15.66 -0.73
N ASN A 5 19.55 16.67 -1.31
CA ASN A 5 18.48 16.44 -2.29
C ASN A 5 19.11 15.89 -3.58
N THR A 6 18.90 14.59 -3.84
CA THR A 6 19.40 13.92 -5.04
C THR A 6 18.34 12.98 -5.60
N LYS A 7 18.32 12.84 -6.93
CA LYS A 7 17.55 11.80 -7.63
C LYS A 7 18.34 10.49 -7.77
N GLU A 8 19.63 10.51 -7.47
CA GLU A 8 20.47 9.31 -7.51
C GLU A 8 20.06 8.35 -6.40
N LYS A 9 19.64 7.14 -6.78
CA LYS A 9 19.15 6.09 -5.86
C LYS A 9 17.92 6.50 -5.04
N ALA A 10 17.16 7.50 -5.51
CA ALA A 10 15.86 7.82 -4.92
C ALA A 10 14.86 6.67 -5.14
N ILE A 11 13.88 6.56 -4.24
CA ILE A 11 12.70 5.71 -4.45
C ILE A 11 11.93 6.17 -5.70
N GLY A 12 11.11 5.29 -6.29
CA GLY A 12 10.26 5.66 -7.41
C GLY A 12 9.38 6.88 -7.09
N ILE A 13 9.10 7.69 -8.11
CA ILE A 13 8.20 8.85 -7.97
C ILE A 13 6.80 8.34 -7.65
N MET A 14 6.20 8.84 -6.58
CA MET A 14 4.80 8.59 -6.25
C MET A 14 4.03 9.90 -6.35
N GLU A 15 3.02 9.95 -7.22
CA GLU A 15 2.15 11.11 -7.32
C GLU A 15 1.30 11.23 -6.05
N LEU A 16 1.12 12.44 -5.53
CA LEU A 16 0.15 12.71 -4.47
C LEU A 16 -1.09 13.34 -5.09
N VAL A 17 -2.25 12.74 -4.86
CA VAL A 17 -3.52 13.20 -5.43
C VAL A 17 -4.45 13.58 -4.29
N TYR A 18 -4.84 14.85 -4.23
CA TYR A 18 -5.93 15.31 -3.37
C TYR A 18 -7.23 15.29 -4.17
N ASN A 19 -8.19 14.46 -3.76
CA ASN A 19 -9.43 14.20 -4.48
C ASN A 19 -10.64 14.52 -3.61
N THR A 20 -11.53 15.37 -4.12
CA THR A 20 -12.79 15.72 -3.45
C THR A 20 -13.95 15.80 -4.46
N ASN A 21 -15.14 15.38 -4.03
CA ASN A 21 -16.39 15.49 -4.78
C ASN A 21 -16.35 14.86 -6.19
N GLY A 22 -15.71 13.69 -6.33
CA GLY A 22 -15.49 12.99 -7.60
C GLY A 22 -15.47 11.47 -7.47
N ASN A 23 -14.94 10.79 -8.50
CA ASN A 23 -14.75 9.33 -8.43
C ASN A 23 -13.70 8.98 -7.39
N TRP A 24 -13.96 7.97 -6.56
CA TRP A 24 -12.94 7.44 -5.64
C TRP A 24 -11.72 6.96 -6.42
N MET A 25 -10.52 7.30 -5.95
CA MET A 25 -9.26 6.97 -6.60
C MET A 25 -8.45 6.01 -5.76
N ARG A 26 -8.02 4.90 -6.39
CA ARG A 26 -7.18 3.87 -5.76
C ARG A 26 -5.72 4.33 -5.69
N SER A 27 -5.12 4.22 -4.50
CA SER A 27 -3.67 4.31 -4.34
C SER A 27 -2.95 3.04 -4.83
N GLY A 28 -1.71 3.17 -5.25
CA GLY A 28 -0.88 2.04 -5.63
C GLY A 28 0.48 2.48 -6.17
N ASN A 29 1.30 1.49 -6.53
CA ASN A 29 2.66 1.72 -6.99
C ASN A 29 3.12 0.78 -8.13
N SER A 30 2.18 0.23 -8.90
CA SER A 30 2.43 -0.68 -10.03
C SER A 30 3.47 -0.18 -11.05
N GLY A 31 3.57 1.15 -11.23
CA GLY A 31 4.40 1.81 -12.24
C GLY A 31 5.92 1.75 -12.03
N SER A 32 6.42 1.31 -10.86
CA SER A 32 7.83 1.48 -10.52
C SER A 32 8.83 0.52 -11.20
N ILE A 33 8.49 -0.26 -12.24
CA ILE A 33 9.40 -0.85 -13.28
C ILE A 33 8.63 -1.72 -14.30
N LYS A 34 9.04 -1.65 -15.59
CA LYS A 34 8.56 -2.42 -16.76
C LYS A 34 9.06 -3.88 -16.76
N ASP A 35 8.65 -4.69 -15.79
CA ASP A 35 8.82 -6.15 -15.87
C ASP A 35 7.67 -6.74 -16.71
N PRO A 36 7.88 -7.71 -17.62
CA PRO A 36 6.80 -8.39 -18.34
C PRO A 36 5.66 -8.88 -17.43
N MET A 37 5.96 -9.24 -16.18
CA MET A 37 4.96 -9.62 -15.17
C MET A 37 4.06 -8.44 -14.74
N THR A 38 4.63 -7.23 -14.69
CA THR A 38 3.94 -5.98 -14.34
C THR A 38 2.98 -5.55 -15.45
N VAL A 39 3.22 -5.91 -16.71
CA VAL A 39 2.31 -5.62 -17.84
C VAL A 39 0.95 -6.31 -17.70
N ALA A 40 0.90 -7.52 -17.11
CA ALA A 40 -0.34 -8.21 -16.82
C ALA A 40 -1.06 -7.65 -15.57
N GLY A 41 -0.30 -7.17 -14.56
CA GLY A 41 -0.84 -6.54 -13.35
C GLY A 41 -1.18 -5.05 -13.47
N ASN A 42 -0.68 -4.36 -14.52
CA ASN A 42 -0.86 -2.94 -14.80
C ASN A 42 -2.31 -2.52 -15.14
N ILE A 43 -3.25 -3.46 -15.11
CA ILE A 43 -4.66 -3.19 -15.41
C ILE A 43 -5.38 -2.56 -14.19
N ILE A 44 -4.81 -2.57 -12.96
CA ILE A 44 -5.60 -2.33 -11.73
C ILE A 44 -5.07 -1.25 -10.76
N SER A 45 -3.83 -0.74 -10.85
CA SER A 45 -3.40 0.36 -9.97
C SER A 45 -2.54 1.40 -10.67
N ARG A 46 -2.68 2.66 -10.24
CA ARG A 46 -1.86 3.82 -10.62
C ARG A 46 -0.63 3.92 -9.72
N GLN A 47 0.39 4.68 -10.12
CA GLN A 47 1.52 5.04 -9.26
C GLN A 47 1.22 6.35 -8.51
N ALA A 48 0.30 6.30 -7.56
CA ALA A 48 -0.10 7.46 -6.78
C ALA A 48 -0.60 7.08 -5.38
N ILE A 49 -0.49 8.02 -4.45
CA ILE A 49 -1.18 7.98 -3.16
C ILE A 49 -2.29 9.03 -3.21
N CYS A 50 -3.53 8.57 -3.06
CA CYS A 50 -4.71 9.40 -3.15
C CYS A 50 -5.26 9.70 -1.74
N TYR A 51 -5.56 10.97 -1.48
CA TYR A 51 -6.31 11.45 -0.33
C TYR A 51 -7.74 11.77 -0.80
N ASN A 52 -8.71 10.92 -0.48
CA ASN A 52 -10.09 10.97 -0.95
C ASN A 52 -11.05 11.47 0.14
N VAL A 53 -11.47 12.73 0.09
CA VAL A 53 -12.31 13.35 1.13
C VAL A 53 -13.56 14.04 0.56
N GLY A 54 -14.67 14.02 1.30
CA GLY A 54 -15.97 14.55 0.85
C GLY A 54 -16.81 13.50 0.14
N TYR A 55 -17.72 13.92 -0.75
CA TYR A 55 -18.59 12.98 -1.45
C TYR A 55 -17.83 12.22 -2.54
N MET A 56 -17.64 10.93 -2.36
CA MET A 56 -16.93 10.06 -3.30
C MET A 56 -17.90 9.16 -4.04
N TYR A 57 -17.76 9.08 -5.35
CA TYR A 57 -18.49 8.13 -6.18
C TYR A 57 -17.71 6.83 -6.28
N TYR A 58 -18.27 5.76 -5.73
CA TYR A 58 -17.64 4.44 -5.71
C TYR A 58 -18.10 3.58 -6.90
N PHE A 59 -17.12 2.99 -7.57
CA PHE A 59 -17.31 1.75 -8.32
C PHE A 59 -16.92 0.61 -7.40
N ASP A 60 -17.87 -0.27 -7.07
CA ASP A 60 -17.67 -1.36 -6.13
C ASP A 60 -16.67 -2.40 -6.67
N TRP A 61 -15.39 -2.22 -6.33
CA TRP A 61 -14.33 -3.22 -6.51
C TRP A 61 -13.94 -3.87 -5.18
N TYR A 62 -14.55 -3.47 -4.06
CA TYR A 62 -14.13 -3.84 -2.70
C TYR A 62 -15.21 -4.63 -1.91
N GLU A 63 -16.49 -4.58 -2.28
CA GLU A 63 -17.53 -5.39 -1.64
C GLU A 63 -17.67 -6.77 -2.32
N PHE A 64 -17.21 -7.82 -1.65
CA PHE A 64 -17.71 -9.19 -1.84
C PHE A 64 -19.15 -9.21 -1.31
N GLU A 65 -20.17 -9.16 -2.17
CA GLU A 65 -21.59 -9.61 -2.04
C GLU A 65 -22.42 -9.02 -3.23
N PRO A 66 -23.59 -9.58 -3.61
CA PRO A 66 -23.95 -9.82 -5.02
C PRO A 66 -24.49 -8.63 -5.84
N PHE A 67 -24.51 -7.39 -5.32
CA PHE A 67 -25.12 -6.24 -6.01
C PHE A 67 -24.16 -5.06 -6.13
N LYS A 68 -23.64 -4.87 -7.35
CA LYS A 68 -22.79 -3.74 -7.76
C LYS A 68 -23.62 -2.46 -7.89
N GLU A 69 -23.96 -1.81 -6.79
CA GLU A 69 -24.70 -0.54 -6.84
C GLU A 69 -23.76 0.66 -6.75
N LYS A 70 -23.71 1.43 -7.85
CA LYS A 70 -23.01 2.71 -7.92
C LYS A 70 -23.60 3.69 -6.91
N LYS A 71 -22.81 4.10 -5.91
CA LYS A 71 -23.28 5.02 -4.85
C LYS A 71 -22.28 6.10 -4.54
N TRP A 72 -22.82 7.28 -4.21
CA TRP A 72 -22.08 8.33 -3.52
C TRP A 72 -22.00 7.97 -2.04
N ARG A 73 -20.81 8.02 -1.45
CA ARG A 73 -20.59 7.90 0.00
C ARG A 73 -19.74 9.08 0.45
N TYR A 74 -20.07 9.65 1.61
CA TYR A 74 -19.26 10.72 2.19
C TYR A 74 -18.06 10.11 2.93
N ARG A 75 -16.86 10.64 2.69
CA ARG A 75 -15.61 10.26 3.36
C ARG A 75 -15.20 11.38 4.30
N GLU A 76 -15.18 11.07 5.59
CA GLU A 76 -14.76 11.99 6.64
C GLU A 76 -13.24 12.17 6.66
N GLU A 77 -12.80 13.41 6.87
CA GLU A 77 -11.39 13.79 6.94
C GLU A 77 -10.63 12.99 8.01
N ILE A 78 -11.23 12.78 9.19
CA ILE A 78 -10.58 12.04 10.28
C ILE A 78 -10.24 10.58 9.91
N ASN A 79 -11.12 9.94 9.12
CA ASN A 79 -10.93 8.58 8.67
C ASN A 79 -9.93 8.54 7.51
N GLU A 80 -10.04 9.50 6.58
CA GLU A 80 -9.10 9.61 5.46
C GLU A 80 -7.68 9.95 5.92
N ASP A 81 -7.51 10.72 6.99
CA ASP A 81 -6.19 10.96 7.62
C ASP A 81 -5.53 9.68 8.11
N ILE A 82 -6.31 8.76 8.65
CA ILE A 82 -5.84 7.47 9.15
C ILE A 82 -5.48 6.56 7.97
N ASP A 83 -6.40 6.42 7.02
CA ASP A 83 -6.22 5.61 5.81
C ASP A 83 -5.04 6.10 4.98
N PHE A 84 -4.92 7.41 4.76
CA PHE A 84 -3.84 8.01 3.98
C PHE A 84 -2.48 7.76 4.63
N LYS A 85 -2.33 7.89 5.95
CA LYS A 85 -1.07 7.60 6.66
C LYS A 85 -0.69 6.14 6.50
N PHE A 86 -1.65 5.23 6.69
CA PHE A 86 -1.42 3.80 6.52
C PHE A 86 -1.04 3.44 5.09
N THR A 87 -1.83 3.86 4.11
CA THR A 87 -1.58 3.60 2.68
C THR A 87 -0.25 4.20 2.25
N THR A 88 0.07 5.42 2.67
CA THR A 88 1.38 6.04 2.38
C THR A 88 2.52 5.17 2.89
N ALA A 89 2.45 4.73 4.15
CA ALA A 89 3.49 3.87 4.73
C ALA A 89 3.59 2.51 4.01
N HIS A 90 2.46 1.92 3.64
CA HIS A 90 2.39 0.65 2.90
C HIS A 90 3.04 0.78 1.51
N GLU A 91 2.64 1.78 0.74
CA GLU A 91 3.10 1.98 -0.64
C GLU A 91 4.57 2.44 -0.72
N ILE A 92 5.04 3.26 0.22
CA ILE A 92 6.48 3.59 0.36
C ILE A 92 7.27 2.36 0.78
N GLY A 93 6.73 1.55 1.69
CA GLY A 93 7.37 0.31 2.11
C GLY A 93 7.57 -0.66 0.94
N HIS A 94 6.65 -0.69 -0.04
CA HIS A 94 6.85 -1.45 -1.27
C HIS A 94 8.10 -1.03 -2.05
N GLU A 95 8.45 0.27 -2.12
CA GLU A 95 9.68 0.72 -2.79
C GLU A 95 10.94 0.23 -2.08
N ILE A 96 10.94 0.26 -0.76
CA ILE A 96 12.04 -0.24 0.07
C ILE A 96 12.21 -1.75 -0.16
N LEU A 97 11.14 -2.52 0.01
CA LEU A 97 11.19 -3.98 -0.11
C LEU A 97 11.51 -4.43 -1.53
N LYS A 98 11.04 -3.68 -2.53
CA LYS A 98 11.39 -3.93 -3.92
C LYS A 98 12.87 -3.71 -4.17
N LYS A 99 13.48 -2.69 -3.56
CA LYS A 99 14.92 -2.46 -3.68
C LYS A 99 15.76 -3.52 -2.97
N TYR A 100 15.24 -4.06 -1.88
CA TYR A 100 15.89 -5.12 -1.10
C TYR A 100 15.79 -6.49 -1.77
N GLY A 101 14.57 -6.94 -2.12
CA GLY A 101 14.28 -8.32 -2.51
C GLY A 101 13.60 -8.49 -3.87
N GLY A 102 13.40 -7.41 -4.64
CA GLY A 102 12.76 -7.43 -5.95
C GLY A 102 11.23 -7.39 -5.92
N THR A 103 10.62 -7.37 -7.11
CA THR A 103 9.17 -7.17 -7.30
C THR A 103 8.32 -8.23 -6.61
N ILE A 104 8.64 -9.52 -6.76
CA ILE A 104 7.87 -10.62 -6.16
C ILE A 104 7.90 -10.56 -4.63
N TYR A 105 9.05 -10.20 -4.05
CA TYR A 105 9.20 -10.06 -2.61
C TYR A 105 8.32 -8.92 -2.06
N SER A 106 8.33 -7.77 -2.74
CA SER A 106 7.53 -6.61 -2.36
C SER A 106 6.03 -6.85 -2.54
N TYR A 107 5.60 -7.22 -3.74
CA TYR A 107 4.19 -7.38 -4.12
C TYR A 107 3.61 -8.76 -3.79
N GLY A 108 4.38 -9.61 -3.11
CA GLY A 108 3.86 -10.87 -2.57
C GLY A 108 3.08 -10.68 -1.28
N HIS A 109 3.13 -9.49 -0.66
CA HIS A 109 2.50 -9.20 0.64
C HIS A 109 2.75 -10.32 1.65
N LYS A 110 4.01 -10.76 1.72
CA LYS A 110 4.46 -11.89 2.58
C LYS A 110 3.71 -13.19 2.36
N GLY A 111 3.23 -13.41 1.14
CA GLY A 111 2.51 -14.59 0.73
C GLY A 111 1.00 -14.52 0.94
N SER A 112 0.45 -13.41 1.45
CA SER A 112 -1.01 -13.24 1.59
C SER A 112 -1.72 -13.04 0.24
N VAL A 113 -0.99 -12.71 -0.83
CA VAL A 113 -1.52 -12.58 -2.19
C VAL A 113 -0.75 -13.43 -3.18
N ASN A 114 -1.35 -13.65 -4.34
CA ASN A 114 -0.63 -14.09 -5.52
C ASN A 114 0.10 -12.88 -6.14
N SER A 115 1.44 -12.93 -6.17
CA SER A 115 2.27 -11.81 -6.64
C SER A 115 2.01 -11.39 -8.09
N VAL A 116 1.40 -12.25 -8.91
CA VAL A 116 1.07 -11.97 -10.31
C VAL A 116 -0.32 -11.35 -10.44
N THR A 117 -1.35 -12.00 -9.89
CA THR A 117 -2.74 -11.54 -10.01
C THR A 117 -3.11 -10.46 -9.00
N GLN A 118 -2.28 -10.26 -7.98
CA GLN A 118 -2.54 -9.38 -6.83
C GLN A 118 -3.84 -9.73 -6.09
N SER A 119 -4.38 -10.93 -6.30
CA SER A 119 -5.54 -11.43 -5.58
C SER A 119 -5.10 -12.02 -4.25
N MET A 120 -5.82 -11.66 -3.18
CA MET A 120 -5.65 -12.29 -1.87
C MET A 120 -5.87 -13.79 -1.98
N LYS A 121 -5.04 -14.56 -1.26
CA LYS A 121 -5.20 -16.01 -1.19
C LYS A 121 -6.25 -16.38 -0.16
N ASP A 122 -6.99 -17.46 -0.42
CA ASP A 122 -8.04 -17.96 0.48
C ASP A 122 -7.53 -18.31 1.89
N ASN A 123 -6.24 -18.63 1.99
CA ASN A 123 -5.58 -18.96 3.26
C ASN A 123 -4.81 -17.77 3.88
N ALA A 124 -5.06 -16.53 3.43
CA ALA A 124 -4.50 -15.34 4.08
C ALA A 124 -4.92 -15.31 5.55
N SER A 125 -3.93 -15.14 6.44
CA SER A 125 -4.20 -15.12 7.88
C SER A 125 -4.95 -13.85 8.28
N SER A 126 -5.76 -13.92 9.32
CA SER A 126 -6.33 -12.73 9.97
C SER A 126 -5.23 -11.90 10.66
N TYR A 127 -5.47 -10.60 10.82
CA TYR A 127 -4.60 -9.76 11.65
C TYR A 127 -4.64 -10.23 13.12
N PRO A 128 -3.52 -10.11 13.86
CA PRO A 128 -3.49 -10.52 15.26
C PRO A 128 -4.40 -9.63 16.12
N LEU A 129 -5.10 -10.23 17.07
CA LEU A 129 -6.02 -9.50 17.95
C LEU A 129 -5.31 -8.63 18.98
N ASN A 130 -4.08 -8.98 19.37
CA ASN A 130 -3.26 -8.26 20.33
C ASN A 130 -1.86 -7.98 19.75
N GLY A 131 -1.18 -6.94 20.26
CA GLY A 131 0.18 -6.59 19.85
C GLY A 131 0.25 -5.88 18.49
N GLU A 132 1.45 -5.79 17.93
CA GLU A 132 1.70 -5.12 16.65
C GLU A 132 1.12 -5.91 15.46
N ILE A 133 0.75 -5.19 14.40
CA ILE A 133 0.24 -5.74 13.15
C ILE A 133 1.25 -5.39 12.05
N ASP A 134 1.67 -6.37 11.26
CA ASP A 134 2.55 -6.10 10.12
C ASP A 134 1.78 -5.32 9.06
N ILE A 135 2.36 -4.22 8.57
CA ILE A 135 1.73 -3.36 7.57
C ILE A 135 1.65 -3.99 6.18
N MET A 136 2.48 -4.99 5.86
CA MET A 136 2.60 -5.51 4.49
C MET A 136 1.55 -6.55 4.06
N PRO A 137 1.13 -7.51 4.90
CA PRO A 137 0.14 -8.50 4.50
C PRO A 137 -1.23 -7.90 4.21
N TYR A 138 -1.95 -8.50 3.27
CA TYR A 138 -3.38 -8.31 3.13
C TYR A 138 -4.12 -9.21 4.12
N TYR A 139 -5.12 -8.63 4.78
CA TYR A 139 -5.95 -9.31 5.74
C TYR A 139 -7.38 -9.48 5.19
N PRO A 140 -8.07 -10.61 5.46
CA PRO A 140 -9.38 -10.88 4.88
C PRO A 140 -10.52 -9.97 5.33
N LYS A 141 -10.30 -9.13 6.34
CA LYS A 141 -11.30 -8.22 6.90
C LYS A 141 -10.69 -6.85 7.04
N ASP A 142 -11.50 -5.82 6.83
CA ASP A 142 -11.09 -4.46 7.14
C ASP A 142 -10.89 -4.31 8.65
N PRO A 143 -9.71 -3.82 9.08
CA PRO A 143 -9.45 -3.60 10.49
C PRO A 143 -10.32 -2.45 11.02
N PRO A 144 -10.79 -2.51 12.27
CA PRO A 144 -11.37 -1.33 12.92
C PRO A 144 -10.37 -0.16 12.92
N TYR A 145 -10.83 1.10 12.82
CA TYR A 145 -9.93 2.26 12.86
C TYR A 145 -9.01 2.29 14.11
N SER A 146 -9.47 1.74 15.24
CA SER A 146 -8.66 1.62 16.47
C SER A 146 -7.42 0.72 16.32
N PHE A 147 -7.38 -0.14 15.30
CA PHE A 147 -6.24 -1.02 15.02
C PHE A 147 -5.15 -0.32 14.22
N PHE A 148 -5.42 0.81 13.56
CA PHE A 148 -4.45 1.49 12.71
C PHE A 148 -3.18 1.92 13.46
N ASN A 149 -3.30 2.26 14.75
CA ASN A 149 -2.17 2.60 15.62
C ASN A 149 -1.25 1.42 15.95
N ARG A 150 -1.64 0.19 15.64
CA ARG A 150 -0.87 -1.03 15.89
C ARG A 150 -0.06 -1.47 14.68
N TYR A 151 -0.30 -0.89 13.51
CA TYR A 151 0.44 -1.24 12.31
C TYR A 151 1.87 -0.74 12.37
N THR A 152 2.80 -1.64 12.09
CA THR A 152 4.23 -1.38 12.11
C THR A 152 4.92 -2.13 10.98
N ALA A 153 6.13 -1.69 10.63
CA ALA A 153 7.00 -2.47 9.75
C ALA A 153 7.53 -3.68 10.54
N SER A 154 7.52 -4.86 9.94
CA SER A 154 8.12 -6.02 10.60
C SER A 154 9.62 -5.83 10.81
N GLU A 155 10.18 -6.51 11.81
CA GLU A 155 11.62 -6.53 12.07
C GLU A 155 12.44 -6.80 10.80
N LYS A 156 12.01 -7.78 9.97
CA LYS A 156 12.70 -8.11 8.72
C LYS A 156 12.70 -6.95 7.71
N ASP A 157 11.62 -6.19 7.64
CA ASP A 157 11.52 -5.07 6.69
C ASP A 157 12.32 -3.87 7.19
N VAL A 158 12.37 -3.64 8.51
CA VAL A 158 13.26 -2.67 9.14
C VAL A 158 14.72 -3.04 8.89
N LEU A 159 15.10 -4.31 9.08
CA LEU A 159 16.44 -4.80 8.76
C LEU A 159 16.76 -4.66 7.26
N SER A 160 15.77 -4.82 6.39
CA SER A 160 15.93 -4.60 4.95
C SER A 160 16.27 -3.15 4.64
N LEU A 161 15.61 -2.19 5.30
CA LEU A 161 15.95 -0.77 5.21
C LEU A 161 17.38 -0.52 5.72
N VAL A 162 17.74 -1.06 6.89
CA VAL A 162 19.09 -0.93 7.48
C VAL A 162 20.17 -1.49 6.55
N TRP A 163 19.90 -2.61 5.89
CA TRP A 163 20.79 -3.19 4.88
C TRP A 163 20.96 -2.26 3.68
N LEU A 164 19.87 -1.67 3.19
CA LEU A 164 19.86 -0.80 2.01
C LEU A 164 20.58 0.53 2.23
N ILE A 165 20.56 1.09 3.44
CA ILE A 165 21.26 2.34 3.75
C ILE A 165 22.79 2.17 3.80
N LYS A 166 23.31 0.93 3.62
CA LYS A 166 24.73 0.60 3.54
C LYS A 166 25.55 1.34 4.62
N ILE A 167 25.16 1.16 5.89
CA ILE A 167 25.80 1.84 7.02
C ILE A 167 27.31 1.68 6.91
N LYS A 168 28.02 2.80 6.77
CA LYS A 168 29.46 2.87 6.96
C LYS A 168 29.70 3.23 8.42
N ILE A 169 30.21 2.28 9.19
CA ILE A 169 30.70 2.54 10.54
C ILE A 169 32.15 2.99 10.37
N HIS A 170 32.47 4.20 10.84
CA HIS A 170 33.81 4.78 10.87
C HIS A 170 34.39 4.66 12.27
#